data_AF-A0A6G9IE71-F1
#
_entry.id   AF-A0A6G9IE71-F1
#
_cell.length_a   1.000
_cell.length_b   1.000
_cell.length_c   1.000
_cell.angle_alpha   90.00
_cell.angle_beta   90.00
_cell.angle_gamma   90.00
#
_symmetry.space_group_name_H-M   'P 1'
#
loop_
_entity.id
_entity.type
_entity.pdbx_description
1 polymer ?
#
loop_
_entity_poly.entity_id
_entity_poly.type
_entity_poly.pdbx_seq_one_letter_code
_entity_poly.pdbx_strand_id
1 'polypeptide(L)'
;MKKSINARRNTTPIKVWVFPDEKEIITNNAKQHGLKNSAFLRSLGLNIVVNGVIDQQAVIDIVKVNADLGRLGGLLKLWLTKDEKLKSWDKDSIEKLLDEISRTQELLYQKVSKF
;
A
#
# COMPACT_ATOMS: atom_id res chain seq x y z
N MET A 1 -14.21 -13.73 -25.68
CA MET A 1 -15.45 -12.93 -25.53
C MET A 1 -15.45 -11.80 -26.55
N LYS A 2 -16.41 -11.78 -27.48
CA LYS A 2 -16.56 -10.69 -28.46
C LYS A 2 -16.83 -9.38 -27.71
N LYS A 3 -15.91 -8.42 -27.80
CA LYS A 3 -16.09 -7.06 -27.26
C LYS A 3 -17.05 -6.35 -28.22
N SER A 4 -18.28 -6.07 -27.79
CA SER A 4 -19.22 -5.33 -28.63
C SER A 4 -18.70 -3.91 -28.89
N ILE A 5 -19.02 -3.39 -30.08
CA ILE A 5 -18.65 -2.04 -30.56
C ILE A 5 -19.39 -0.93 -29.78
N ASN A 6 -20.39 -1.30 -28.97
CA ASN A 6 -21.18 -0.36 -28.18
C ASN A 6 -20.60 -0.11 -26.77
N ALA A 7 -20.69 1.14 -26.31
CA ALA A 7 -20.35 1.51 -24.95
C ALA A 7 -21.17 0.67 -23.95
N ARG A 8 -20.51 0.13 -22.92
CA ARG A 8 -21.10 -0.75 -21.87
C ARG A 8 -22.32 -0.15 -21.13
N ARG A 9 -22.55 1.16 -21.25
CA ARG A 9 -23.74 1.83 -20.69
C ARG A 9 -25.01 1.51 -21.47
N ASN A 10 -24.89 1.04 -22.73
CA ASN A 10 -25.98 0.72 -23.63
C ASN A 10 -26.21 -0.80 -23.76
N THR A 11 -25.67 -1.60 -22.84
CA THR A 11 -25.82 -3.07 -22.83
C THR A 11 -26.74 -3.52 -21.69
N THR A 12 -27.12 -4.80 -21.70
CA THR A 12 -28.06 -5.39 -20.73
C THR A 12 -27.66 -5.15 -19.27
N PRO A 13 -28.47 -4.45 -18.46
CA PRO A 13 -28.19 -4.23 -17.05
C PRO A 13 -28.53 -5.47 -16.20
N ILE A 14 -27.78 -5.70 -15.13
CA ILE A 14 -28.09 -6.69 -14.10
C ILE A 14 -28.77 -5.94 -12.94
N LYS A 15 -30.01 -6.31 -12.62
CA LYS A 15 -30.72 -5.79 -11.44
C LYS A 15 -30.45 -6.73 -10.26
N VAL A 16 -29.86 -6.20 -9.20
CA VAL A 16 -29.59 -6.94 -7.96
C VAL A 16 -30.44 -6.33 -6.86
N TRP A 17 -31.36 -7.11 -6.33
CA TRP A 17 -32.16 -6.75 -5.16
C TRP A 17 -31.35 -7.10 -3.93
N VAL A 18 -31.20 -6.13 -3.02
CA VAL A 18 -30.42 -6.28 -1.78
C VAL A 18 -31.18 -5.63 -0.65
N PHE A 19 -31.03 -6.17 0.56
CA PHE A 19 -31.47 -5.51 1.77
C PHE A 19 -30.60 -4.27 2.08
N PRO A 20 -31.09 -3.32 2.89
CA PRO A 20 -30.32 -2.13 3.26
C PRO A 20 -28.94 -2.46 3.85
N ASP A 21 -28.88 -3.45 4.75
CA ASP A 21 -27.64 -3.86 5.42
C ASP A 21 -26.63 -4.44 4.42
N GLU A 22 -27.11 -5.30 3.51
CA GLU A 22 -26.28 -5.89 2.44
C GLU A 22 -25.75 -4.80 1.49
N LYS A 23 -26.56 -3.78 1.20
CA LYS A 23 -26.16 -2.66 0.38
C LYS A 23 -25.04 -1.86 1.03
N GLU A 24 -25.08 -1.66 2.35
CA GLU A 24 -24.00 -0.99 3.08
C GLU A 24 -22.71 -1.79 3.03
N ILE A 25 -22.78 -3.10 3.25
CA ILE A 25 -21.63 -4.01 3.16
C ILE A 25 -21.00 -3.94 1.76
N ILE A 26 -21.81 -4.06 0.70
CA ILE A 26 -21.33 -3.99 -0.68
C ILE A 26 -20.71 -2.62 -0.97
N THR A 27 -21.29 -1.54 -0.45
CA THR A 27 -20.78 -0.19 -0.64
C THR A 27 -19.44 0.00 0.07
N ASN A 28 -19.30 -0.53 1.28
CA ASN A 28 -18.05 -0.45 2.04
C ASN A 28 -16.93 -1.25 1.34
N ASN A 29 -17.22 -2.48 0.92
CA ASN A 29 -16.26 -3.30 0.18
C ASN A 29 -15.88 -2.63 -1.14
N ALA A 30 -16.85 -2.11 -1.90
CA ALA A 30 -16.56 -1.38 -3.12
C ALA A 30 -15.65 -0.15 -2.88
N LYS A 31 -15.87 0.60 -1.79
CA LYS A 31 -15.00 1.71 -1.38
C LYS A 31 -13.58 1.26 -1.04
N GLN A 32 -13.41 0.16 -0.30
CA GLN A 32 -12.08 -0.39 0.02
C GLN A 32 -11.28 -0.74 -1.24
N HIS A 33 -11.98 -1.13 -2.30
CA HIS A 33 -11.39 -1.42 -3.61
C HIS A 33 -11.39 -0.24 -4.59
N GLY A 34 -11.82 0.97 -4.16
CA GLY A 34 -11.85 2.17 -5.00
C GLY A 34 -12.81 2.09 -6.20
N LEU A 35 -13.78 1.18 -6.14
CA LEU A 35 -14.73 0.92 -7.22
C LEU A 35 -16.14 1.40 -6.85
N LYS A 36 -16.96 1.66 -7.87
CA LYS A 36 -18.41 1.79 -7.70
C LYS A 36 -19.02 0.41 -7.47
N ASN A 37 -20.12 0.33 -6.71
CA ASN A 37 -20.79 -0.94 -6.37
C ASN A 37 -21.02 -1.86 -7.57
N SER A 38 -21.48 -1.32 -8.71
CA SER A 38 -21.72 -2.10 -9.93
C SER A 38 -20.43 -2.60 -10.60
N ALA A 39 -19.33 -1.83 -10.52
CA ALA A 39 -18.04 -2.26 -11.00
C ALA A 39 -17.44 -3.35 -10.10
N PHE A 40 -17.58 -3.21 -8.79
CA PHE A 40 -17.14 -4.19 -7.79
C PHE A 40 -17.87 -5.53 -7.96
N LEU A 41 -19.21 -5.53 -7.96
CA LEU A 41 -20.01 -6.75 -8.15
C LEU A 41 -19.76 -7.44 -9.48
N ARG A 42 -19.53 -6.66 -10.55
CA ARG A 42 -19.17 -7.23 -11.85
C ARG A 42 -17.81 -7.91 -11.81
N SER A 43 -16.80 -7.30 -11.19
CA SER A 43 -15.48 -7.90 -11.09
C SER A 43 -15.52 -9.20 -10.27
N LEU A 44 -16.27 -9.21 -9.17
CA LEU A 44 -16.53 -10.43 -8.39
C LEU A 44 -17.25 -11.51 -9.22
N GLY A 45 -18.32 -11.15 -9.93
CA GLY A 45 -19.06 -12.09 -10.78
C GLY A 45 -18.29 -12.61 -12.00
N LEU A 46 -17.22 -11.91 -12.41
CA LEU A 46 -16.29 -12.35 -13.46
C LEU A 46 -15.05 -13.05 -12.89
N ASN A 47 -14.98 -13.26 -11.58
CA ASN A 47 -13.81 -13.81 -10.87
C ASN A 47 -12.51 -13.05 -11.19
N ILE A 48 -12.60 -11.74 -11.41
CA ILE A 48 -11.44 -10.88 -11.63
C ILE A 48 -10.98 -10.40 -10.25
N VAL A 49 -9.72 -10.66 -9.92
CA VAL A 49 -9.11 -10.21 -8.67
C VAL A 49 -9.20 -8.68 -8.59
N VAL A 50 -9.95 -8.18 -7.62
CA VAL A 50 -10.05 -6.76 -7.35
C VAL A 50 -8.97 -6.41 -6.35
N ASN A 51 -7.84 -5.92 -6.81
CA ASN A 51 -6.78 -5.44 -5.91
C ASN A 51 -7.31 -4.21 -5.14
N GLY A 52 -7.20 -4.23 -3.81
CA GLY A 52 -7.69 -3.14 -2.96
C GLY A 52 -6.84 -1.87 -3.05
N VAL A 53 -7.43 -0.71 -2.74
CA VAL A 53 -6.68 0.55 -2.62
C VAL A 53 -5.71 0.52 -1.43
N ILE A 54 -6.03 -0.31 -0.42
CA ILE A 54 -5.19 -0.56 0.76
C ILE A 54 -3.81 -1.10 0.35
N ASP A 55 -3.76 -1.94 -0.69
CA ASP A 55 -2.52 -2.54 -1.19
C ASP A 55 -1.56 -1.46 -1.74
N GLN A 56 -2.09 -0.47 -2.44
CA GLN A 56 -1.29 0.60 -3.01
C GLN A 56 -0.69 1.54 -1.96
N GLN A 57 -1.44 1.87 -0.91
CA GLN A 57 -0.94 2.73 0.17
C GLN A 57 0.13 2.01 0.99
N ALA A 58 -0.07 0.72 1.29
CA ALA A 58 0.91 -0.10 1.99
C ALA A 58 2.23 -0.20 1.19
N VAL A 59 2.14 -0.40 -0.12
CA VAL A 59 3.32 -0.41 -1.00
C VAL A 59 4.06 0.93 -0.98
N ILE A 60 3.34 2.06 -1.01
CA ILE A 60 3.97 3.38 -0.94
C ILE A 60 4.72 3.58 0.38
N ASP A 61 4.15 3.15 1.50
CA ASP A 61 4.76 3.32 2.81
C ASP A 61 6.02 2.44 2.96
N ILE A 62 6.01 1.22 2.39
CA ILE A 62 7.21 0.36 2.32
C ILE A 62 8.31 0.99 1.48
N VAL A 63 7.96 1.56 0.32
CA VAL A 63 8.93 2.23 -0.57
C VAL A 63 9.61 3.41 0.12
N LYS A 64 8.87 4.21 0.90
CA LYS A 64 9.43 5.33 1.66
C LYS A 64 10.48 4.85 2.69
N VAL A 65 10.16 3.79 3.42
CA VAL A 65 11.06 3.27 4.46
C VAL A 65 12.33 2.67 3.85
N ASN A 66 12.20 1.97 2.72
CA ASN A 66 13.37 1.48 1.98
C ASN A 66 14.26 2.62 1.45
N ALA A 67 13.66 3.75 1.05
CA ALA A 67 14.43 4.92 0.64
C ALA A 67 15.19 5.56 1.82
N ASP A 68 14.55 5.67 2.98
CA ASP A 68 15.18 6.18 4.20
C ASP A 68 16.35 5.30 4.64
N LEU A 69 16.21 3.98 4.52
CA LEU A 69 17.29 3.01 4.77
C LEU A 69 18.47 3.18 3.83
N GLY A 70 18.21 3.36 2.53
CA GLY A 70 19.25 3.67 1.56
C GLY A 70 20.03 4.94 1.93
N ARG A 71 19.33 5.97 2.42
CA ARG A 71 19.95 7.22 2.88
C ARG A 71 20.83 7.01 4.11
N LEU A 72 20.37 6.24 5.08
CA LEU A 72 21.12 5.93 6.30
C LEU A 72 22.35 5.08 6.03
N GLY A 73 22.25 4.08 5.16
CA GLY A 73 23.41 3.32 4.69
C GLY A 73 24.44 4.21 4.00
N GLY A 74 23.98 5.20 3.22
CA GLY A 74 24.85 6.23 2.63
C GLY A 74 25.54 7.11 3.67
N LEU A 75 24.82 7.54 4.72
CA LEU A 75 25.39 8.32 5.83
C LEU A 75 26.39 7.51 6.65
N LEU A 76 26.10 6.24 6.95
CA LEU A 76 27.02 5.33 7.62
C LEU A 76 28.29 5.12 6.79
N LYS A 77 28.14 4.91 5.47
CA LYS A 77 29.26 4.82 4.55
C LYS A 77 30.12 6.09 4.56
N LEU A 78 29.49 7.27 4.55
CA LEU A 78 30.20 8.55 4.61
C LEU A 78 30.98 8.70 5.92
N TRP A 79 30.40 8.28 7.04
CA TRP A 79 31.05 8.28 8.35
C TRP A 79 32.27 7.35 8.39
N LEU A 80 32.15 6.15 7.85
CA LEU A 80 33.26 5.18 7.77
C LEU A 80 34.38 5.62 6.82
N THR A 81 34.09 6.45 5.81
CA THR A 81 35.05 6.83 4.75
C THR A 81 35.89 8.07 5.10
N LYS A 82 35.75 8.62 6.32
CA LYS A 82 36.46 9.79 6.88
C LYS A 82 36.06 11.14 6.27
N ASP A 83 35.43 11.97 7.10
CA ASP A 83 35.44 13.42 6.94
C ASP A 83 35.63 14.05 8.33
N GLU A 84 36.72 14.81 8.52
CA GLU A 84 37.04 15.48 9.79
C GLU A 84 35.92 16.42 10.29
N LYS A 85 34.96 16.74 9.42
CA LYS A 85 33.77 17.57 9.68
C LYS A 85 32.69 16.89 10.52
N LEU A 86 32.71 15.57 10.72
CA LEU A 86 31.70 14.84 11.51
C LEU A 86 32.09 14.56 12.97
N LYS A 87 33.21 15.12 13.46
CA LYS A 87 33.66 15.00 14.88
C LYS A 87 32.64 15.46 15.94
N SER A 88 31.53 16.10 15.55
CA SER A 88 30.49 16.62 16.45
C SER A 88 29.31 15.68 16.69
N TRP A 89 29.17 14.56 15.95
CA TRP A 89 28.13 13.56 16.23
C TRP A 89 28.72 12.45 17.08
N ASP A 90 28.25 12.35 18.33
CA ASP A 90 28.67 11.31 19.24
C ASP A 90 28.17 9.95 18.75
N LYS A 91 29.03 8.93 18.83
CA LYS A 91 28.78 7.59 18.29
C LYS A 91 27.49 6.99 18.86
N ASP A 92 27.19 7.30 20.11
CA ASP A 92 25.98 6.91 20.85
C ASP A 92 24.69 7.47 20.22
N SER A 93 24.74 8.68 19.66
CA SER A 93 23.58 9.30 19.00
C SER A 93 23.27 8.65 17.66
N ILE A 94 24.29 8.15 16.96
CA ILE A 94 24.13 7.42 15.70
C ILE A 94 23.58 6.02 15.96
N GLU A 95 24.11 5.33 16.97
CA GLU A 95 23.64 3.99 17.37
C GLU A 95 22.17 4.04 17.80
N LYS A 96 21.76 5.05 18.59
CA LYS A 96 20.34 5.26 18.95
C LYS A 96 19.43 5.50 17.75
N LEU A 97 19.89 6.32 16.80
CA LEU A 97 19.11 6.60 15.59
C LEU A 97 18.95 5.33 14.73
N LEU A 98 20.02 4.54 14.58
CA LEU A 98 19.98 3.26 13.88
C LEU A 98 19.05 2.24 14.55
N ASP A 99 19.03 2.19 15.88
CA ASP A 99 18.11 1.35 16.65
C ASP A 99 16.65 1.75 16.47
N GLU A 100 16.36 3.04 16.47
CA GLU A 100 15.00 3.56 16.29
C GLU A 100 14.46 3.27 14.88
N ILE A 101 15.34 3.38 13.87
CA ILE A 101 15.01 3.02 12.49
C ILE A 101 14.86 1.50 12.32
N SER A 102 15.68 0.69 12.99
CA SER A 102 15.58 -0.76 12.95
C SER A 102 14.28 -1.26 13.60
N ARG A 103 13.88 -0.67 14.73
CA ARG A 103 12.57 -0.93 15.35
C ARG A 103 11.41 -0.56 14.44
N THR A 104 11.51 0.58 13.75
CA THR A 104 10.47 1.04 12.82
C THR A 104 10.34 0.09 11.62
N GLN A 105 11.46 -0.46 11.12
CA GLN A 105 11.47 -1.50 10.09
C GLN A 105 10.84 -2.81 10.55
N GLU A 106 11.15 -3.28 11.75
CA GLU A 106 10.57 -4.50 12.32
C GLU A 106 9.04 -4.40 12.40
N LEU A 107 8.56 -3.23 12.82
CA LEU A 107 7.13 -2.94 12.94
C LEU A 107 6.44 -2.91 11.57
N LEU A 108 7.13 -2.43 10.53
CA LEU A 108 6.68 -2.50 9.15
C LEU A 108 6.69 -3.92 8.60
N TYR A 109 7.76 -4.69 8.83
CA TYR A 109 7.85 -6.08 8.41
C TYR A 109 6.73 -6.93 9.02
N GLN A 110 6.42 -6.72 10.31
CA GLN A 110 5.28 -7.38 10.94
C GLN A 110 3.93 -6.98 10.34
N LYS A 111 3.76 -5.72 9.93
CA LYS A 111 2.55 -5.29 9.23
C LYS A 111 2.44 -5.92 7.86
N VAL A 112 3.54 -5.99 7.09
CA VAL A 112 3.60 -6.63 5.77
C VAL A 112 3.32 -8.13 5.85
N SER A 113 3.88 -8.82 6.84
CA SER A 113 3.72 -10.27 7.04
C SER A 113 2.30 -10.68 7.49
N LYS A 114 1.49 -9.72 7.93
CA LYS A 114 0.07 -9.93 8.29
C LYS A 114 -0.90 -9.73 7.11
N PHE A 115 -0.41 -9.30 5.95
CA PHE A 115 -1.15 -9.30 4.68
C PHE A 115 -0.84 -10.58 3.90
#